data_AF-A0A9E3B878-F1
#
_entry.id   AF-A0A9E3B878-F1
#
_cell.length_a   1.000
_cell.length_b   1.000
_cell.length_c   1.000
_cell.angle_alpha   90.00
_cell.angle_beta   90.00
_cell.angle_gamma   90.00
#
_symmetry.space_group_name_H-M   'P 1'
#
loop_
_entity.id
_entity.type
_entity.pdbx_description
1 polymer ?
#
loop_
_entity_poly.entity_id
_entity_poly.type
_entity_poly.pdbx_seq_one_letter_code
_entity_poly.pdbx_strand_id
1 'polypeptide(L)'
;LQDTITLDSKGGATHHLLMTLDYQKKGDVYGLDTYRDYVRIYTPANSQLISGNGFDQANRPYCGDDQSNYTHCQPDVYGDGSLVCSPPIEIGPSTSYINDPAANLTDRPLDVTGPPQDQESDEAERNMFSGWVVIPKNCTMKVTLSWYVPPMSKPAYNLLLQEQASVYGSLHLTIEPATGTCLASQRSALNFSGMTNGEDKTFTIMQQGPKCSLVAR
;
A
#
# COMPACT_ATOMS: atom_id res chain seq x y z
N LEU A 1 -4.59 2.23 -6.10
CA LEU A 1 -3.46 1.29 -6.10
C LEU A 1 -2.70 1.40 -7.41
N GLN A 2 -1.39 1.52 -7.35
CA GLN A 2 -0.50 1.48 -8.51
C GLN A 2 0.61 0.48 -8.21
N ASP A 3 0.81 -0.54 -9.02
CA ASP A 3 1.93 -1.48 -8.86
C ASP A 3 2.71 -1.60 -10.17
N THR A 4 4.02 -1.45 -10.08
CA THR A 4 4.96 -1.67 -11.19
C THR A 4 5.79 -2.90 -10.90
N ILE A 5 5.68 -3.89 -11.78
CA ILE A 5 6.25 -5.22 -11.62
C ILE A 5 7.32 -5.42 -12.68
N THR A 6 8.56 -5.65 -12.26
CA THR A 6 9.67 -5.96 -13.18
C THR A 6 10.05 -7.43 -13.07
N LEU A 7 9.96 -8.16 -14.18
CA LEU A 7 10.35 -9.56 -14.23
C LEU A 7 11.83 -9.70 -14.60
N ASP A 8 12.58 -10.52 -13.85
CA ASP A 8 13.96 -10.85 -14.17
C ASP A 8 14.06 -12.06 -15.13
N SER A 9 15.24 -12.27 -15.72
CA SER A 9 15.47 -13.36 -16.68
C SER A 9 15.39 -14.76 -16.07
N LYS A 10 15.38 -14.88 -14.74
CA LYS A 10 15.25 -16.15 -14.01
C LYS A 10 13.79 -16.45 -13.65
N GLY A 11 12.86 -15.51 -13.87
CA GLY A 11 11.45 -15.63 -13.54
C GLY A 11 11.06 -15.06 -12.17
N GLY A 12 11.96 -14.33 -11.52
CA GLY A 12 11.65 -13.56 -10.32
C GLY A 12 10.95 -12.24 -10.68
N ALA A 13 10.24 -11.65 -9.73
CA ALA A 13 9.48 -10.43 -9.91
C ALA A 13 9.78 -9.41 -8.81
N THR A 14 10.13 -8.19 -9.18
CA THR A 14 10.24 -7.07 -8.23
C THR A 14 9.00 -6.21 -8.35
N HIS A 15 8.31 -6.00 -7.23
CA HIS A 15 7.13 -5.15 -7.14
C HIS A 15 7.49 -3.76 -6.59
N HIS A 16 6.77 -2.75 -7.04
CA HIS A 16 6.83 -1.37 -6.58
C HIS A 16 5.41 -0.84 -6.45
N LEU A 17 4.82 -1.07 -5.29
CA LEU A 17 3.48 -0.68 -4.93
C LEU A 17 3.45 0.75 -4.38
N LEU A 18 2.54 1.55 -4.90
CA LEU A 18 2.06 2.80 -4.35
C LEU A 18 0.55 2.67 -4.06
N MET A 19 0.20 2.74 -2.79
CA MET A 19 -1.18 2.85 -2.33
C MET A 19 -1.45 4.30 -1.94
N THR A 20 -2.55 4.86 -2.44
CA THR A 20 -3.00 6.21 -2.10
C THR A 20 -4.31 6.07 -1.36
N LEU A 21 -4.32 6.54 -0.12
CA LEU A 21 -5.47 6.54 0.77
C LEU A 21 -5.86 8.01 0.98
N ASP A 22 -7.02 8.39 0.45
CA ASP A 22 -7.48 9.78 0.42
C ASP A 22 -8.68 9.95 1.36
N TYR A 23 -8.44 10.54 2.53
CA TYR A 23 -9.49 10.75 3.51
C TYR A 23 -9.97 12.21 3.49
N GLN A 24 -11.04 12.45 2.74
CA GLN A 24 -11.70 13.76 2.66
C GLN A 24 -13.03 13.74 3.41
N LYS A 25 -13.18 14.60 4.42
CA LYS A 25 -14.41 14.69 5.22
C LYS A 25 -15.56 15.19 4.33
N LYS A 26 -16.61 14.37 4.16
CA LYS A 26 -17.83 14.72 3.43
C LYS A 26 -19.03 14.74 4.37
N GLY A 27 -19.26 15.88 5.01
CA GLY A 27 -20.31 16.05 6.01
C GLY A 27 -19.88 15.70 7.43
N ASP A 28 -20.84 15.50 8.32
CA ASP A 28 -20.58 15.17 9.72
C ASP A 28 -19.98 13.76 9.84
N VAL A 29 -18.90 13.65 10.60
CA VAL A 29 -18.26 12.37 10.91
C VAL A 29 -18.83 11.91 12.25
N TYR A 30 -19.69 10.90 12.22
CA TYR A 30 -20.14 10.20 13.41
C TYR A 30 -19.09 9.14 13.76
N GLY A 31 -17.99 9.58 14.38
CA GLY A 31 -16.81 8.76 14.64
C GLY A 31 -15.61 9.61 15.06
N LEU A 32 -14.44 8.99 15.08
CA LEU A 32 -13.18 9.65 15.46
C LEU A 32 -12.54 10.30 14.22
N ASP A 33 -11.85 11.41 14.42
CA ASP A 33 -11.44 12.33 13.34
C ASP A 33 -10.29 11.79 12.49
N THR A 34 -9.50 10.86 13.01
CA THR A 34 -8.41 10.20 12.29
C THR A 34 -8.78 8.77 11.90
N TYR A 35 -8.59 8.46 10.61
CA TYR A 35 -8.72 7.12 10.08
C TYR A 35 -7.45 6.33 10.36
N ARG A 36 -7.59 5.18 11.04
CA ARG A 36 -6.48 4.27 11.32
C ARG A 36 -6.86 2.88 10.82
N ASP A 37 -6.10 2.40 9.86
CA ASP A 37 -6.37 1.12 9.20
C ASP A 37 -5.15 0.20 9.27
N TYR A 38 -5.40 -1.11 9.32
CA TYR A 38 -4.35 -2.11 9.33
C TYR A 38 -4.21 -2.72 7.94
N VAL A 39 -3.17 -2.31 7.24
CA VAL A 39 -2.93 -2.75 5.87
C VAL A 39 -2.11 -4.04 5.90
N ARG A 40 -2.56 -5.06 5.15
CA ARG A 40 -1.87 -6.34 4.98
C ARG A 40 -1.62 -6.61 3.50
N ILE A 41 -0.36 -6.85 3.15
CA ILE A 41 0.03 -7.25 1.80
C ILE A 41 0.54 -8.67 1.87
N TYR A 42 -0.24 -9.61 1.35
CA TYR A 42 0.16 -11.01 1.26
C TYR A 42 0.98 -11.28 0.00
N THR A 43 2.04 -12.05 0.14
CA THR A 43 2.98 -12.39 -0.94
C THR A 43 3.36 -13.88 -0.83
N PRO A 44 4.00 -14.48 -1.84
CA PRO A 44 4.55 -15.83 -1.71
C PRO A 44 5.51 -15.96 -0.52
N ALA A 45 5.52 -17.12 0.17
CA ALA A 45 6.26 -17.34 1.43
C ALA A 45 7.75 -16.94 1.42
N ASN A 46 8.41 -17.03 0.27
CA ASN A 46 9.84 -16.73 0.11
C ASN A 46 10.12 -15.32 -0.46
N SER A 47 9.10 -14.46 -0.50
CA SER A 47 9.25 -13.06 -0.91
C SER A 47 10.07 -12.29 0.11
N GLN A 48 10.84 -11.31 -0.36
CA GLN A 48 11.75 -10.52 0.46
C GLN A 48 11.39 -9.04 0.37
N LEU A 49 11.20 -8.40 1.52
CA LEU A 49 11.03 -6.95 1.59
C LEU A 49 12.31 -6.26 1.11
N ILE A 50 12.17 -5.30 0.19
CA ILE A 50 13.26 -4.42 -0.25
C ILE A 50 13.18 -3.10 0.51
N SER A 51 12.01 -2.48 0.51
CA SER A 51 11.78 -1.19 1.17
C SER A 51 10.30 -0.94 1.40
N GLY A 52 9.97 -0.08 2.36
CA GLY A 52 8.61 0.42 2.54
C GLY A 52 8.56 1.71 3.34
N ASN A 53 7.49 2.48 3.16
CA ASN A 53 7.19 3.68 3.93
C ASN A 53 5.66 3.89 4.01
N GLY A 54 5.22 4.71 4.95
CA GLY A 54 3.80 5.03 5.17
C GLY A 54 3.15 4.24 6.30
N PHE A 55 3.89 3.38 7.00
CA PHE A 55 3.39 2.67 8.16
C PHE A 55 3.79 3.38 9.46
N ASP A 56 2.83 3.55 10.35
CA ASP A 56 2.89 4.26 11.63
C ASP A 56 3.92 3.64 12.60
N GLN A 57 4.96 4.38 12.94
CA GLN A 57 6.01 3.90 13.85
C GLN A 57 5.63 4.23 15.30
N ALA A 58 4.72 3.45 15.86
CA ALA A 58 4.12 3.67 17.17
C ALA A 58 5.11 4.16 18.26
N ASN A 59 4.70 5.18 19.01
CA ASN A 59 5.47 5.82 20.10
C ASN A 59 6.70 6.60 19.61
N ARG A 60 6.65 7.15 18.41
CA ARG A 60 7.71 8.01 17.85
C ARG A 60 7.09 9.30 17.35
N PRO A 61 6.69 10.19 18.29
CA PRO A 61 5.90 11.36 17.96
C PRO A 61 6.67 12.31 17.05
N TYR A 62 5.99 12.82 16.04
CA TYR A 62 6.54 13.73 15.06
C TYR A 62 5.94 15.13 15.18
N CYS A 63 4.62 15.24 15.09
CA CYS A 63 3.90 16.51 15.18
C CYS A 63 2.46 16.31 15.69
N GLY A 64 1.82 17.41 16.08
CA GLY A 64 0.44 17.43 16.54
C GLY A 64 -0.36 18.62 15.98
N ASP A 65 -1.55 18.84 16.53
CA ASP A 65 -2.45 19.95 16.18
C ASP A 65 -2.52 21.02 17.30
N ASP A 66 -3.37 22.03 17.11
CA ASP A 66 -3.61 23.15 18.04
C ASP A 66 -4.06 22.74 19.45
N GLN A 67 -4.51 21.49 19.62
CA GLN A 67 -4.99 20.96 20.90
C GLN A 67 -3.95 20.08 21.59
N SER A 68 -2.79 19.88 20.96
CA SER A 68 -1.72 19.01 21.40
C SER A 68 -0.52 19.79 21.96
N ASN A 69 0.32 19.13 22.77
CA ASN A 69 1.57 19.72 23.26
C ASN A 69 2.77 19.50 22.30
N TYR A 70 2.51 19.16 21.04
CA TYR A 70 3.54 18.88 20.05
C TYR A 70 3.77 20.05 19.09
N THR A 71 4.86 19.98 18.31
CA THR A 71 5.07 20.94 17.22
C THR A 71 3.95 20.78 16.20
N HIS A 72 3.40 21.90 15.69
CA HIS A 72 2.34 21.85 14.69
C HIS A 72 2.77 21.15 13.42
N CYS A 73 1.93 20.21 12.98
CA CYS A 73 2.09 19.60 11.66
C CYS A 73 2.02 20.67 10.56
N GLN A 74 2.85 20.49 9.54
CA GLN A 74 2.81 21.29 8.32
C GLN A 74 1.93 20.58 7.27
N PRO A 75 1.43 21.30 6.24
CA PRO A 75 0.60 20.71 5.19
C PRO A 75 1.23 19.50 4.50
N ASP A 76 2.53 19.55 4.21
CA ASP A 76 3.32 18.35 3.90
C ASP A 76 3.95 17.89 5.22
N VAL A 77 3.31 16.92 5.85
CA VAL A 77 3.58 16.58 7.25
C VAL A 77 5.03 16.15 7.42
N TYR A 78 5.49 15.19 6.62
CA TYR A 78 6.84 14.64 6.74
C TYR A 78 7.85 15.32 5.80
N GLY A 79 7.42 16.27 4.96
CA GLY A 79 8.28 17.00 4.02
C GLY A 79 8.73 16.19 2.80
N ASP A 80 8.15 15.00 2.59
CA ASP A 80 8.43 14.10 1.49
C ASP A 80 7.20 13.85 0.59
N GLY A 81 6.08 14.51 0.87
CA GLY A 81 4.82 14.35 0.16
C GLY A 81 4.13 13.00 0.38
N SER A 82 4.55 12.21 1.37
CA SER A 82 3.91 10.94 1.74
C SER A 82 2.60 11.16 2.48
N LEU A 83 2.50 12.18 3.34
CA LEU A 83 1.26 12.60 3.98
C LEU A 83 1.03 14.09 3.75
N VAL A 84 0.03 14.41 2.94
CA VAL A 84 -0.32 15.79 2.58
C VAL A 84 -1.73 16.12 3.06
N CYS A 85 -1.86 17.21 3.81
CA CYS A 85 -3.07 17.64 4.47
C CYS A 85 -3.49 19.04 4.01
N SER A 86 -4.81 19.26 3.93
CA SER A 86 -5.38 20.59 3.70
C SER A 86 -5.60 21.32 5.03
N PRO A 87 -5.10 22.56 5.23
CA PRO A 87 -5.38 23.32 6.44
C PRO A 87 -6.87 23.65 6.65
N PRO A 88 -7.34 23.78 7.90
CA PRO A 88 -6.60 23.53 9.15
C PRO A 88 -6.33 22.02 9.35
N ILE A 89 -5.15 21.70 9.86
CA ILE A 89 -4.76 20.31 10.15
C ILE A 89 -5.27 19.97 11.55
N GLU A 90 -6.18 19.02 11.60
CA GLU A 90 -6.80 18.55 12.83
C GLU A 90 -6.62 17.03 12.86
N ILE A 91 -5.75 16.55 13.74
CA ILE A 91 -5.53 15.11 13.92
C ILE A 91 -6.72 14.56 14.70
N GLY A 92 -7.10 15.25 15.78
CA GLY A 92 -8.18 14.82 16.66
C GLY A 92 -7.93 13.41 17.22
N PRO A 93 -8.92 12.81 17.88
CA PRO A 93 -8.78 11.46 18.40
C PRO A 93 -8.79 10.44 17.24
N SER A 94 -8.02 9.36 17.38
CA SER A 94 -7.96 8.24 16.44
C SER A 94 -8.82 7.07 16.90
N THR A 95 -9.38 6.29 15.98
CA THR A 95 -10.00 4.99 16.31
C THR A 95 -9.05 4.07 17.08
N SER A 96 -9.40 3.77 18.33
CA SER A 96 -8.69 2.81 19.16
C SER A 96 -8.93 1.38 18.65
N TYR A 97 -7.90 0.53 18.71
CA TYR A 97 -8.02 -0.91 18.45
C TYR A 97 -7.99 -1.72 19.76
N ILE A 98 -8.31 -3.01 19.68
CA ILE A 98 -8.27 -3.91 20.85
C ILE A 98 -6.84 -3.94 21.41
N ASN A 99 -6.68 -3.63 22.70
CA ASN A 99 -5.39 -3.48 23.38
C ASN A 99 -4.53 -2.31 22.88
N ASP A 100 -5.15 -1.26 22.33
CA ASP A 100 -4.43 -0.04 21.98
C ASP A 100 -3.82 0.60 23.25
N PRO A 101 -2.48 0.63 23.38
CA PRO A 101 -1.82 1.18 24.57
C PRO A 101 -2.08 2.68 24.73
N ALA A 102 -2.50 3.35 23.66
CA ALA A 102 -2.83 4.76 23.64
C ALA A 102 -4.35 5.03 23.78
N ALA A 103 -5.20 4.02 24.02
CA ALA A 103 -6.67 4.15 24.04
C ALA A 103 -7.20 5.25 24.98
N ASN A 104 -6.45 5.55 26.04
CA ASN A 104 -6.80 6.58 27.03
C ASN A 104 -6.03 7.89 26.86
N LEU A 105 -5.21 8.02 25.80
CA LEU A 105 -4.49 9.26 25.52
C LEU A 105 -5.42 10.23 24.81
N THR A 106 -5.67 11.37 25.46
CA THR A 106 -6.39 12.52 24.90
C THR A 106 -5.57 13.31 23.89
N ASP A 107 -4.24 13.16 23.93
CA ASP A 107 -3.29 13.79 23.01
C ASP A 107 -2.56 12.68 22.24
N ARG A 108 -2.86 12.56 20.95
CA ARG A 108 -2.22 11.61 20.04
C ARG A 108 -1.56 12.37 18.90
N PRO A 109 -0.23 12.56 18.94
CA PRO A 109 0.48 13.11 17.81
C PRO A 109 0.42 12.14 16.63
N LEU A 110 0.72 12.66 15.45
CA LEU A 110 1.19 11.81 14.37
C LEU A 110 2.60 11.34 14.71
N ASP A 111 2.80 10.02 14.66
CA ASP A 111 4.13 9.44 14.74
C ASP A 111 4.84 9.56 13.38
N VAL A 112 6.15 9.32 13.36
CA VAL A 112 6.88 9.16 12.09
C VAL A 112 6.39 7.93 11.34
N THR A 113 6.51 7.93 10.01
CA THR A 113 6.27 6.74 9.19
C THR A 113 7.55 5.96 8.91
N GLY A 114 7.39 4.70 8.51
CA GLY A 114 8.49 3.83 8.12
C GLY A 114 8.01 2.55 7.44
N PRO A 115 8.87 1.51 7.39
CA PRO A 115 8.52 0.23 6.77
C PRO A 115 7.42 -0.51 7.56
N PRO A 116 6.80 -1.54 6.95
CA PRO A 116 5.87 -2.43 7.64
C PRO A 116 6.46 -2.96 8.94
N GLN A 117 5.65 -2.97 10.02
CA GLN A 117 6.11 -3.39 11.35
C GLN A 117 5.93 -4.88 11.61
N ASP A 118 5.09 -5.55 10.82
CA ASP A 118 4.79 -6.97 11.00
C ASP A 118 4.99 -7.74 9.68
N GLN A 119 5.64 -8.89 9.79
CA GLN A 119 5.92 -9.80 8.69
C GLN A 119 5.51 -11.25 8.99
N GLU A 120 4.88 -11.48 10.14
CA GLU A 120 4.35 -12.79 10.49
C GLU A 120 3.00 -12.98 9.82
N SER A 121 2.94 -13.80 8.79
CA SER A 121 1.69 -14.07 8.07
C SER A 121 0.70 -14.86 8.93
N ASP A 122 -0.55 -14.38 8.98
CA ASP A 122 -1.68 -15.13 9.52
C ASP A 122 -2.34 -16.06 8.49
N GLU A 123 -1.86 -16.04 7.24
CA GLU A 123 -2.26 -16.93 6.17
C GLU A 123 -1.17 -17.99 5.90
N ALA A 124 -1.55 -19.26 5.93
CA ALA A 124 -0.64 -20.38 5.70
C ALA A 124 0.01 -20.30 4.30
N GLU A 125 1.30 -20.63 4.23
CA GLU A 125 2.11 -20.63 2.98
C GLU A 125 2.26 -19.26 2.29
N ARG A 126 1.86 -18.18 2.96
CA ARG A 126 2.07 -16.80 2.51
C ARG A 126 3.08 -16.10 3.41
N ASN A 127 3.81 -15.15 2.83
CA ASN A 127 4.49 -14.11 3.59
C ASN A 127 3.57 -12.90 3.67
N MET A 128 3.76 -12.04 4.66
CA MET A 128 2.98 -10.82 4.85
C MET A 128 3.91 -9.63 5.05
N PHE A 129 3.50 -8.48 4.55
CA PHE A 129 4.04 -7.18 4.96
C PHE A 129 2.86 -6.35 5.45
N SER A 130 2.86 -5.99 6.73
CA SER A 130 1.70 -5.33 7.32
C SER A 130 2.06 -4.30 8.38
N GLY A 131 1.08 -3.46 8.69
CA GLY A 131 1.24 -2.39 9.65
C GLY A 131 0.06 -1.44 9.70
N TRP A 132 0.07 -0.57 10.69
CA TRP A 132 -0.93 0.49 10.82
C TRP A 132 -0.60 1.65 9.88
N VAL A 133 -1.63 2.20 9.25
CA VAL A 133 -1.56 3.44 8.48
C VAL A 133 -2.53 4.43 9.12
N VAL A 134 -2.04 5.63 9.41
CA VAL A 134 -2.78 6.69 10.11
C VAL A 134 -2.97 7.86 9.16
N ILE A 135 -4.21 8.31 8.99
CA ILE A 135 -4.59 9.36 8.05
C ILE A 135 -5.54 10.32 8.76
N PRO A 136 -5.11 11.54 9.08
CA PRO A 136 -6.01 12.57 9.56
C PRO A 136 -7.05 12.94 8.50
N LYS A 137 -8.14 13.56 8.93
CA LYS A 137 -9.14 14.10 8.01
C LYS A 137 -8.53 15.16 7.09
N ASN A 138 -9.05 15.19 5.87
CA ASN A 138 -8.62 16.08 4.79
C ASN A 138 -7.13 15.90 4.41
N CYS A 139 -6.62 14.68 4.60
CA CYS A 139 -5.28 14.30 4.21
C CYS A 139 -5.29 13.15 3.21
N THR A 140 -4.25 13.11 2.38
CA THR A 140 -3.95 12.02 1.47
C THR A 140 -2.63 11.39 1.90
N MET A 141 -2.68 10.08 2.17
CA MET A 141 -1.52 9.27 2.52
C MET A 141 -1.06 8.43 1.32
N LYS A 142 0.25 8.39 1.09
CA LYS A 142 0.91 7.52 0.12
C LYS A 142 1.75 6.49 0.87
N VAL A 143 1.31 5.24 0.79
CA VAL A 143 2.05 4.09 1.31
C VAL A 143 2.82 3.47 0.16
N THR A 144 4.12 3.28 0.34
CA THR A 144 4.99 2.66 -0.67
C THR A 144 5.53 1.35 -0.15
N LEU A 145 5.58 0.33 -1.01
CA LEU A 145 6.15 -0.96 -0.67
C LEU A 145 6.87 -1.55 -1.88
N SER A 146 8.05 -2.12 -1.66
CA SER A 146 8.79 -2.87 -2.68
C SER A 146 9.27 -4.18 -2.10
N TRP A 147 9.08 -5.25 -2.86
CA TRP A 147 9.50 -6.59 -2.49
C TRP A 147 9.91 -7.38 -3.72
N TYR A 148 10.75 -8.39 -3.50
CA TYR A 148 11.14 -9.36 -4.51
C TYR A 148 10.44 -10.69 -4.27
N VAL A 149 9.87 -11.25 -5.33
CA VAL A 149 9.36 -12.62 -5.39
C VAL A 149 10.37 -13.45 -6.19
N PRO A 150 11.03 -14.45 -5.58
CA PRO A 150 11.98 -15.30 -6.31
C PRO A 150 11.26 -16.18 -7.35
N PRO A 151 12.00 -16.70 -8.35
CA PRO A 151 11.43 -17.60 -9.34
C PRO A 151 10.72 -18.79 -8.70
N MET A 152 9.44 -18.95 -9.02
CA MET A 152 8.71 -20.15 -8.67
C MET A 152 8.92 -21.20 -9.77
N SER A 153 8.87 -22.49 -9.43
CA SER A 153 9.12 -23.62 -10.35
C SER A 153 8.13 -23.73 -11.53
N LYS A 154 7.19 -22.78 -11.67
CA LYS A 154 6.19 -22.70 -12.74
C LYS A 154 6.49 -21.47 -13.63
N PRO A 155 6.45 -21.61 -14.97
CA PRO A 155 6.95 -20.60 -15.91
C PRO A 155 6.03 -19.38 -16.12
N ALA A 156 4.88 -19.30 -15.45
CA ALA A 156 3.89 -18.24 -15.68
C ALA A 156 3.77 -17.33 -14.45
N TYR A 157 4.02 -16.03 -14.64
CA TYR A 157 3.74 -15.01 -13.65
C TYR A 157 2.22 -14.81 -13.52
N ASN A 158 1.72 -14.90 -12.28
CA ASN A 158 0.35 -14.58 -11.91
C ASN A 158 0.35 -13.64 -10.72
N LEU A 159 -0.47 -12.60 -10.78
CA LEU A 159 -0.76 -11.72 -9.65
C LEU A 159 -2.22 -11.95 -9.24
N LEU A 160 -2.43 -12.27 -7.97
CA LEU A 160 -3.75 -12.29 -7.36
C LEU A 160 -3.90 -11.01 -6.51
N LEU A 161 -4.90 -10.20 -6.83
CA LEU A 161 -5.34 -9.10 -5.97
C LEU A 161 -6.60 -9.54 -5.24
N GLN A 162 -6.53 -9.63 -3.92
CA GLN A 162 -7.69 -9.88 -3.05
C GLN A 162 -7.90 -8.64 -2.20
N GLU A 163 -9.10 -8.08 -2.24
CA GLU A 163 -9.44 -6.89 -1.48
C GLU A 163 -10.46 -7.22 -0.39
N GLN A 164 -10.40 -6.47 0.70
CA GLN A 164 -11.50 -6.50 1.65
C GLN A 164 -12.77 -5.95 0.99
N ALA A 165 -13.91 -6.60 1.24
CA ALA A 165 -15.19 -6.20 0.67
C ALA A 165 -15.49 -4.72 0.93
N SER A 166 -16.12 -4.06 -0.05
CA SER A 166 -16.50 -2.64 -0.01
C SER A 166 -15.37 -1.62 -0.15
N VAL A 167 -14.15 -2.04 -0.48
CA VAL A 167 -13.10 -1.16 -0.98
C VAL A 167 -13.27 -1.00 -2.50
N TYR A 168 -13.40 0.24 -2.96
CA TYR A 168 -13.45 0.59 -4.39
C TYR A 168 -12.33 1.57 -4.68
N GLY A 169 -11.34 1.15 -5.46
CA GLY A 169 -10.19 1.97 -5.81
C GLY A 169 -9.84 1.90 -7.28
N SER A 170 -9.19 2.94 -7.79
CA SER A 170 -8.52 2.82 -9.10
C SER A 170 -7.32 1.90 -8.96
N LEU A 171 -7.20 0.93 -9.87
CA LEU A 171 -6.08 0.01 -9.98
C LEU A 171 -5.34 0.28 -11.28
N HIS A 172 -4.05 0.57 -11.16
CA HIS A 172 -3.12 0.66 -12.28
C HIS A 172 -2.02 -0.38 -12.08
N LEU A 173 -1.89 -1.30 -13.03
CA LEU A 173 -0.83 -2.31 -13.02
C LEU A 173 0.03 -2.13 -14.25
N THR A 174 1.34 -2.11 -14.03
CA THR A 174 2.36 -2.09 -15.08
C THR A 174 3.22 -3.32 -14.89
N ILE A 175 3.31 -4.20 -15.88
CA ILE A 175 4.21 -5.35 -15.85
C ILE A 175 5.24 -5.23 -16.96
N GLU A 176 6.50 -5.15 -16.57
CA GLU A 176 7.66 -5.13 -17.44
C GLU A 176 8.17 -6.57 -17.62
N PRO A 177 8.02 -7.17 -18.82
CA PRO A 177 8.46 -8.53 -19.05
C PRO A 177 9.99 -8.66 -19.00
N ALA A 178 10.46 -9.86 -18.67
CA ALA A 178 11.88 -10.17 -18.69
C ALA A 178 12.48 -9.97 -20.09
N THR A 179 13.76 -9.60 -20.15
CA THR A 179 14.43 -9.39 -21.44
C THR A 179 14.40 -10.67 -22.28
N GLY A 180 13.87 -10.57 -23.51
CA GLY A 180 13.85 -11.66 -24.49
C GLY A 180 12.63 -12.59 -24.45
N THR A 181 11.67 -12.39 -23.54
CA THR A 181 10.47 -13.25 -23.45
C THR A 181 9.31 -12.78 -24.33
N CYS A 182 9.16 -11.47 -24.52
CA CYS A 182 8.21 -10.83 -25.44
C CYS A 182 9.01 -10.09 -26.52
N LEU A 183 8.56 -10.08 -27.79
CA LEU A 183 9.27 -9.47 -28.94
C LEU A 183 9.87 -8.12 -28.54
N ALA A 184 11.19 -8.01 -28.68
CA ALA A 184 11.95 -6.79 -28.38
C ALA A 184 11.49 -5.56 -29.19
N SER A 185 10.75 -5.73 -30.29
CA SER A 185 10.16 -4.63 -31.07
C SER A 185 8.96 -3.95 -30.37
N GLN A 186 8.47 -4.53 -29.28
CA GLN A 186 7.47 -3.96 -28.38
C GLN A 186 7.85 -4.27 -26.92
N ARG A 187 8.97 -3.70 -26.45
CA ARG A 187 9.26 -3.50 -25.02
C ARG A 187 8.21 -2.62 -24.30
N SER A 188 6.98 -2.59 -24.79
CA SER A 188 5.88 -1.89 -24.16
C SER A 188 5.50 -2.69 -22.91
N ALA A 189 5.64 -2.06 -21.76
CA ALA A 189 5.08 -2.56 -20.52
C ALA A 189 3.62 -2.99 -20.74
N LEU A 190 3.24 -4.10 -20.12
CA LEU A 190 1.86 -4.58 -20.16
C LEU A 190 1.08 -3.81 -19.11
N ASN A 191 0.09 -3.04 -19.54
CA ASN A 191 -0.65 -2.15 -18.66
C ASN A 191 -2.08 -2.65 -18.46
N PHE A 192 -2.57 -2.51 -17.23
CA PHE A 192 -3.98 -2.60 -16.89
C PHE A 192 -4.38 -1.33 -16.14
N SER A 193 -5.59 -0.85 -16.42
CA SER A 193 -6.22 0.22 -15.65
C SER A 193 -7.69 -0.09 -15.50
N GLY A 194 -8.18 -0.04 -14.27
CA GLY A 194 -9.57 -0.36 -13.97
C GLY A 194 -9.95 0.07 -12.57
N MET A 195 -11.18 -0.26 -12.19
CA MET A 195 -11.66 -0.10 -10.82
C MET A 195 -11.67 -1.46 -10.15
N THR A 196 -11.31 -1.46 -8.88
CA THR A 196 -11.53 -2.60 -7.99
C THR A 196 -12.95 -2.54 -7.45
N ASN A 197 -13.51 -3.72 -7.20
CA ASN A 197 -14.93 -3.89 -6.88
C ASN A 197 -15.15 -4.81 -5.68
N GLY A 198 -14.10 -5.06 -4.89
CA GLY A 198 -14.12 -6.03 -3.79
C GLY A 198 -14.17 -7.50 -4.23
N GLU A 199 -14.04 -7.78 -5.54
CA GLU A 199 -13.88 -9.14 -6.06
C GLU A 199 -12.40 -9.44 -6.30
N ASP A 200 -11.99 -10.67 -6.01
CA ASP A 200 -10.67 -11.16 -6.33
C ASP A 200 -10.41 -11.06 -7.85
N LYS A 201 -9.24 -10.54 -8.22
CA LYS A 201 -8.81 -10.47 -9.62
C LYS A 201 -7.48 -11.16 -9.80
N THR A 202 -7.41 -12.04 -10.80
CA THR A 202 -6.16 -12.67 -11.21
C THR A 202 -5.67 -12.06 -12.51
N PHE A 203 -4.43 -11.59 -12.50
CA PHE A 203 -3.72 -11.07 -13.67
C PHE A 203 -2.69 -12.09 -14.13
N THR A 204 -2.82 -12.53 -15.38
CA THR A 204 -1.91 -13.50 -15.99
C THR A 204 -1.28 -12.92 -17.25
N ILE A 205 0.03 -13.12 -17.42
CA ILE A 205 0.69 -12.87 -18.70
C ILE A 205 0.45 -14.08 -19.59
N MET A 206 -0.28 -13.86 -20.69
CA MET A 206 -0.45 -14.87 -21.73
C MET A 206 0.54 -14.62 -22.87
N GLN A 207 1.35 -15.63 -23.18
CA GLN A 207 2.28 -15.61 -24.30
C GLN A 207 1.66 -16.34 -25.50
N GLN A 208 1.61 -15.66 -26.65
CA GLN A 208 1.14 -16.21 -27.92
C GLN A 208 2.23 -16.04 -28.97
N GLY A 209 3.07 -17.08 -29.09
CA GLY A 209 4.32 -16.98 -29.85
C GLY A 209 5.23 -15.93 -29.22
N PRO A 210 5.67 -14.90 -29.95
CA PRO A 210 6.57 -13.92 -29.39
C PRO A 210 5.80 -12.67 -28.88
N LYS A 211 4.46 -12.68 -28.90
CA LYS A 211 3.62 -11.61 -28.33
C LYS A 211 3.17 -11.97 -26.91
N CYS A 212 3.03 -10.95 -26.07
CA CYS A 212 2.51 -11.08 -24.71
C CYS A 212 1.31 -10.16 -24.53
N SER A 213 0.32 -10.61 -23.75
CA SER A 213 -0.82 -9.80 -23.32
C SER A 213 -1.12 -10.04 -21.86
N LEU A 214 -1.54 -8.99 -21.15
CA LEU A 214 -2.05 -9.10 -19.79
C LEU A 214 -3.55 -9.37 -19.81
N VAL A 215 -3.98 -10.41 -19.11
CA VAL A 215 -5.40 -10.76 -18.99
C VAL A 215 -5.79 -10.75 -17.52
N ALA A 216 -6.86 -10.00 -17.23
CA ALA A 216 -7.53 -9.98 -15.94
C ALA A 216 -8.73 -10.93 -15.99
N ARG A 217 -8.84 -11.80 -14.98
CA ARG A 217 -9.98 -12.72 -14.79
C ARG A 217 -10.54 -12.55 -13.39
#